data_AF-A0A0D2X8D8-F1
#
_entry.id   AF-A0A0D2X8D8-F1
#
_cell.length_a   1.000
_cell.length_b   1.000
_cell.length_c   1.000
_cell.angle_alpha   90.00
_cell.angle_beta   90.00
_cell.angle_gamma   90.00
#
_symmetry.space_group_name_H-M   'P 1'
#
loop_
_entity.id
_entity.type
_entity.pdbx_description
1 polymer ?
#
loop_
_entity_poly.entity_id
_entity_poly.type
_entity_poly.pdbx_seq_one_letter_code
_entity_poly.pdbx_strand_id
1 'polypeptide(L)'
;MRTLTLQLILITSCLALSNPLSILRHSNNSPDTKPYGISVPLFATLERLSRLVDIAYCIGTTGVRKPFDCVSRCSEFPSLDLINTWNTGPLLSDSCGYIAVDHGVRQRGDNDAYMAGEPAIVVAFRGTYSIANTIVDLSTVPQEYVPYPSPDNGGEEPPDEPEHQCTNCTVHMGFLQSWKNARRLVLPQLRQLRLQYPSYPVQQGAIA
;
A
#
# COMPACT_ATOMS: atom_id res chain seq x y z
N MET A 1 6.18 48.27 68.49
CA MET A 1 4.92 47.53 68.77
C MET A 1 4.65 46.64 67.56
N ARG A 2 5.27 45.45 67.49
CA ARG A 2 4.64 44.13 67.70
C ARG A 2 3.31 43.97 66.92
N THR A 3 3.40 43.60 65.65
CA THR A 3 2.29 43.04 64.88
C THR A 3 2.44 41.53 64.78
N LEU A 4 1.37 40.86 65.19
CA LEU A 4 1.20 39.45 65.48
C LEU A 4 1.23 38.62 64.18
N THR A 5 2.12 37.64 64.09
CA THR A 5 2.14 36.63 63.01
C THR A 5 1.02 35.62 63.23
N LEU A 6 0.00 35.64 62.35
CA LEU A 6 -1.05 34.62 62.31
C LEU A 6 -0.59 33.49 61.37
N GLN A 7 -0.19 32.34 61.93
CA GLN A 7 0.11 31.15 61.15
C GLN A 7 -1.20 30.48 60.72
N LEU A 8 -1.44 30.41 59.41
CA LEU A 8 -2.53 29.66 58.83
C LEU A 8 -2.06 28.22 58.56
N ILE A 9 -2.53 27.28 59.38
CA ILE A 9 -2.30 25.84 59.21
C ILE A 9 -3.27 25.35 58.11
N LEU A 10 -2.75 25.07 56.90
CA LEU A 10 -3.53 24.36 55.88
C LEU A 10 -3.51 22.86 56.21
N ILE A 11 -4.65 22.33 56.64
CA ILE A 11 -4.88 20.89 56.82
C ILE A 11 -5.19 20.31 55.43
N THR A 12 -4.28 19.50 54.91
CA THR A 12 -4.46 18.70 53.69
C THR A 12 -5.44 17.54 53.95
N SER A 13 -6.69 17.67 53.54
CA SER A 13 -7.65 16.57 53.47
C SER A 13 -7.55 15.86 52.12
N CYS A 14 -6.81 14.75 52.10
CA CYS A 14 -6.75 13.83 50.97
C CYS A 14 -8.05 13.01 50.95
N LEU A 15 -9.03 13.39 50.12
CA LEU A 15 -10.20 12.56 49.83
C LEU A 15 -9.79 11.48 48.83
N ALA A 16 -9.32 10.34 49.33
CA ALA A 16 -9.17 9.13 48.53
C ALA A 16 -10.56 8.54 48.25
N LEU A 17 -11.09 8.72 47.04
CA LEU A 17 -12.19 7.89 46.56
C LEU A 17 -11.66 6.48 46.30
N SER A 18 -11.84 5.58 47.26
CA SER A 18 -11.64 4.15 47.05
C SER A 18 -12.82 3.58 46.27
N ASN A 19 -12.70 3.49 44.94
CA ASN A 19 -13.51 2.56 44.15
C ASN A 19 -13.00 1.14 44.42
N PRO A 20 -13.85 0.17 44.82
CA PRO A 20 -13.46 -1.23 44.75
C PRO A 20 -13.47 -1.64 43.27
N LEU A 21 -12.32 -1.53 42.62
CA LEU A 21 -12.11 -2.20 41.35
C LEU A 21 -12.12 -3.69 41.64
N SER A 22 -13.24 -4.35 41.35
CA SER A 22 -13.31 -5.81 41.29
C SER A 22 -12.31 -6.28 40.25
N ILE A 23 -11.09 -6.59 40.67
CA ILE A 23 -10.11 -7.32 39.86
C ILE A 23 -10.75 -8.70 39.63
N LEU A 24 -11.36 -8.86 38.46
CA LEU A 24 -11.74 -10.16 37.95
C LEU A 24 -10.42 -10.93 37.76
N ARG A 25 -10.06 -11.75 38.74
CA ARG A 25 -8.96 -12.70 38.66
C ARG A 25 -9.35 -13.73 37.60
N HIS A 26 -9.10 -13.42 36.33
CA HIS A 26 -9.22 -14.38 35.25
C HIS A 26 -8.19 -15.47 35.53
N SER A 27 -8.69 -16.68 35.78
CA SER A 27 -7.90 -17.88 35.97
C SER A 27 -7.08 -18.11 34.70
N ASN A 28 -5.80 -17.76 34.75
CA ASN A 28 -4.82 -18.09 33.72
C ASN A 28 -4.66 -19.62 33.66
N ASN A 29 -5.49 -20.26 32.85
CA ASN A 29 -5.24 -21.55 32.23
C ASN A 29 -5.68 -21.46 30.76
N SER A 30 -5.06 -20.55 30.02
CA SER A 30 -5.03 -20.59 28.56
C SER A 30 -3.57 -20.65 28.13
N PRO A 31 -3.19 -21.54 27.20
CA PRO A 31 -1.83 -21.58 26.70
C PRO A 31 -1.50 -20.22 26.08
N ASP A 32 -0.42 -19.64 26.59
CA ASP A 32 0.23 -18.40 26.17
C ASP A 32 0.25 -18.27 24.63
N THR A 33 -0.77 -17.63 24.07
CA THR A 33 -0.76 -17.26 22.65
C THR A 33 0.06 -15.99 22.57
N LYS A 34 1.38 -16.15 22.52
CA LYS A 34 2.29 -15.02 22.26
C LYS A 34 1.82 -14.31 21.00
N PRO A 35 1.71 -12.98 20.98
CA PRO A 35 1.46 -12.26 19.74
C PRO A 35 2.58 -12.60 18.75
N TYR A 36 2.21 -13.23 17.63
CA TYR A 36 3.16 -13.59 16.59
C TYR A 36 3.70 -12.29 15.96
N GLY A 37 4.94 -11.94 16.26
CA GLY A 37 5.67 -10.87 15.57
C GLY A 37 5.98 -11.28 14.12
N ILE A 38 6.09 -10.30 13.22
CA ILE A 38 6.50 -10.54 11.84
C ILE A 38 8.00 -10.83 11.75
N SER A 39 8.42 -11.62 10.77
CA SER A 39 9.84 -11.89 10.53
C SER A 39 10.54 -10.66 9.96
N VAL A 40 11.83 -10.49 10.26
CA VAL A 40 12.65 -9.39 9.70
C VAL A 40 12.65 -9.37 8.16
N PRO A 41 12.77 -10.52 7.45
CA PRO A 41 12.68 -10.52 5.99
C PRO A 41 11.32 -10.07 5.45
N LEU A 42 10.22 -10.44 6.14
CA LEU A 42 8.88 -9.98 5.75
C LEU A 42 8.74 -8.48 5.93
N PHE A 43 9.21 -7.94 7.07
CA PHE A 43 9.23 -6.49 7.29
C PHE A 43 10.02 -5.76 6.20
N ALA A 44 11.23 -6.22 5.89
CA ALA A 44 12.05 -5.62 4.83
C ALA A 44 11.37 -5.67 3.46
N THR A 45 10.68 -6.77 3.13
CA THR A 45 9.89 -6.89 1.90
C THR A 45 8.74 -5.88 1.87
N LEU A 46 7.99 -5.76 2.97
CA LEU A 46 6.88 -4.82 3.08
C LEU A 46 7.33 -3.37 2.97
N GLU A 47 8.46 -3.01 3.59
CA GLU A 47 9.03 -1.68 3.49
C GLU A 47 9.59 -1.38 2.08
N ARG A 48 10.22 -2.35 1.43
CA ARG A 48 10.64 -2.19 0.02
C ARG A 48 9.43 -1.91 -0.86
N LEU A 49 8.36 -2.71 -0.73
CA LEU A 49 7.13 -2.53 -1.50
C LEU A 49 6.44 -1.19 -1.21
N SER A 50 6.43 -0.75 0.05
CA SER A 50 5.83 0.55 0.40
C SER A 50 6.58 1.71 -0.26
N ARG A 51 7.93 1.68 -0.27
CA ARG A 51 8.77 2.69 -0.92
C ARG A 51 8.64 2.68 -2.45
N LEU A 52 8.50 1.50 -3.08
CA LEU A 52 8.21 1.40 -4.52
C LEU A 52 6.86 2.04 -4.85
N VAL A 53 5.81 1.70 -4.10
CA VAL A 53 4.48 2.24 -4.35
C VAL A 53 4.42 3.76 -4.09
N ASP A 54 5.17 4.27 -3.10
CA ASP A 54 5.28 5.70 -2.81
C ASP A 54 5.83 6.52 -3.99
N ILE A 55 6.72 5.95 -4.80
CA ILE A 55 7.23 6.61 -6.03
C ILE A 55 6.10 6.91 -7.03
N ALA A 56 5.02 6.13 -7.03
CA ALA A 56 3.87 6.37 -7.90
C ALA A 56 3.24 7.75 -7.64
N TYR A 57 3.44 8.38 -6.46
CA TYR A 57 3.01 9.77 -6.19
C TYR A 57 3.70 10.84 -7.06
N CYS A 58 4.82 10.52 -7.69
CA CYS A 58 5.45 11.42 -8.66
C CYS A 58 4.68 11.46 -10.00
N ILE A 59 3.94 10.41 -10.37
CA ILE A 59 3.28 10.34 -11.68
C ILE A 59 2.15 11.38 -11.78
N GLY A 60 2.02 12.11 -12.88
CA GLY A 60 1.01 13.19 -12.98
C GLY A 60 1.29 14.45 -12.15
N THR A 61 2.42 14.52 -11.47
CA THR A 61 2.94 15.75 -10.82
C THR A 61 4.33 16.06 -11.36
N THR A 62 5.38 15.58 -10.69
CA THR A 62 6.80 15.81 -11.04
C THR A 62 7.35 14.81 -12.06
N GLY A 63 6.74 13.64 -12.15
CA GLY A 63 7.08 12.55 -13.07
C GLY A 63 8.19 11.62 -12.56
N VAL A 64 8.34 10.49 -13.25
CA VAL A 64 9.49 9.58 -13.14
C VAL A 64 10.10 9.47 -14.53
N ARG A 65 11.43 9.58 -14.62
CA ARG A 65 12.18 9.60 -15.88
C ARG A 65 13.08 8.38 -16.00
N LYS A 66 13.45 8.03 -17.23
CA LYS A 66 14.47 7.00 -17.49
C LYS A 66 15.86 7.48 -17.00
N PRO A 67 16.74 6.58 -16.50
CA PRO A 67 16.54 5.15 -16.29
C PRO A 67 15.52 4.86 -15.17
N PHE A 68 15.64 5.45 -13.98
CA PHE A 68 14.57 5.49 -12.97
C PHE A 68 14.86 6.62 -11.99
N ASP A 69 14.41 7.84 -12.32
CA ASP A 69 14.78 9.08 -11.64
C ASP A 69 13.55 9.94 -11.32
N CYS A 70 13.49 10.46 -10.08
CA CYS A 70 12.39 11.30 -9.60
C CYS A 70 12.80 12.08 -8.35
N VAL A 71 11.95 13.02 -7.93
CA VAL A 71 12.15 13.85 -6.72
C VAL A 71 11.93 13.11 -5.40
N SER A 72 11.33 11.91 -5.46
CA SER A 72 11.03 11.08 -4.30
C SER A 72 12.15 10.06 -4.06
N ARG A 73 11.82 8.76 -3.97
CA ARG A 73 12.73 7.70 -3.52
C ARG A 73 13.43 6.93 -4.64
N CYS A 74 13.38 7.40 -5.89
CA CYS A 74 13.96 6.65 -7.02
C CYS A 74 15.46 6.34 -6.83
N SER A 75 16.21 7.21 -6.14
CA SER A 75 17.62 6.97 -5.82
C SER A 75 17.87 5.78 -4.89
N GLU A 76 16.86 5.31 -4.16
CA GLU A 76 16.93 4.09 -3.34
C GLU A 76 16.88 2.81 -4.19
N PHE A 77 16.62 2.95 -5.50
CA PHE A 77 16.34 1.84 -6.40
C PHE A 77 17.24 1.89 -7.66
N PRO A 78 18.57 1.84 -7.50
CA PRO A 78 19.51 2.03 -8.62
C PRO A 78 19.49 0.89 -9.65
N SER A 79 18.90 -0.27 -9.32
CA SER A 79 18.76 -1.43 -10.21
C SER A 79 17.48 -1.39 -11.05
N LEU A 80 16.60 -0.42 -10.83
CA LEU A 80 15.35 -0.29 -11.58
C LEU A 80 15.53 0.52 -12.85
N ASP A 81 14.90 0.04 -13.93
CA ASP A 81 14.74 0.72 -15.20
C ASP A 81 13.25 0.91 -15.52
N LEU A 82 12.84 2.16 -15.68
CA LEU A 82 11.49 2.58 -16.05
C LEU A 82 11.17 2.11 -17.46
N ILE A 83 10.12 1.31 -17.57
CA ILE A 83 9.55 0.91 -18.85
C ILE A 83 8.56 1.98 -19.32
N ASN A 84 7.57 2.27 -18.50
CA ASN A 84 6.53 3.23 -18.83
C ASN A 84 5.77 3.73 -17.60
N THR A 85 5.05 4.82 -17.77
CA THR A 85 4.13 5.40 -16.78
C THR A 85 2.74 5.55 -17.38
N TRP A 86 1.69 5.51 -16.57
CA TRP A 86 0.33 5.87 -16.99
C TRP A 86 -0.35 6.77 -15.98
N ASN A 87 -1.30 7.54 -16.49
CA ASN A 87 -2.27 8.32 -15.72
C ASN A 87 -3.58 8.31 -16.51
N THR A 88 -4.66 7.84 -15.92
CA THR A 88 -5.96 7.73 -16.60
C THR A 88 -6.82 8.99 -16.53
N GLY A 89 -6.45 10.02 -15.75
CA GLY A 89 -7.16 11.31 -15.69
C GLY A 89 -7.35 11.90 -14.28
N PRO A 90 -8.23 12.92 -14.13
CA PRO A 90 -8.60 13.55 -12.84
C PRO A 90 -9.95 13.12 -12.19
N LEU A 91 -10.72 12.25 -12.84
CA LEU A 91 -11.99 11.64 -12.41
C LEU A 91 -11.87 10.61 -11.27
N LEU A 92 -13.03 10.09 -10.83
CA LEU A 92 -13.23 9.17 -9.70
C LEU A 92 -12.71 7.74 -9.89
N SER A 93 -12.32 7.36 -11.11
CA SER A 93 -11.85 6.01 -11.43
C SER A 93 -10.40 6.02 -11.91
N ASP A 94 -9.66 7.04 -11.46
CA ASP A 94 -8.33 7.26 -11.96
C ASP A 94 -7.25 6.56 -11.17
N SER A 95 -6.33 5.99 -11.94
CA SER A 95 -5.13 5.36 -11.44
C SER A 95 -3.95 5.97 -12.16
N CYS A 96 -2.91 6.25 -11.40
CA CYS A 96 -1.59 6.50 -11.96
C CYS A 96 -0.68 5.35 -11.58
N GLY A 97 0.40 5.19 -12.31
CA GLY A 97 1.38 4.18 -11.95
C GLY A 97 2.52 4.10 -12.94
N TYR A 98 3.37 3.12 -12.70
CA TYR A 98 4.49 2.82 -13.55
C TYR A 98 4.78 1.32 -13.61
N ILE A 99 5.41 0.91 -14.72
CA ILE A 99 6.05 -0.39 -14.87
C ILE A 99 7.55 -0.14 -14.95
N ALA A 100 8.31 -0.90 -14.17
CA ALA A 100 9.77 -0.88 -14.20
C ALA A 100 10.31 -2.31 -14.12
N VAL A 101 11.52 -2.53 -14.62
CA VAL A 101 12.24 -3.79 -14.46
C VAL A 101 13.33 -3.57 -13.43
N ASP A 102 13.31 -4.36 -12.37
CA ASP A 102 14.38 -4.45 -11.40
C ASP A 102 15.36 -5.53 -11.86
N HIS A 103 16.58 -5.15 -12.16
CA HIS A 103 17.63 -6.09 -12.53
C HIS A 103 18.25 -6.81 -11.33
N GLY A 104 17.85 -6.42 -10.11
CA GLY A 104 18.38 -6.90 -8.86
C GLY A 104 19.81 -6.41 -8.63
N VAL A 105 20.25 -6.49 -7.37
CA VAL A 105 21.64 -6.23 -6.99
C VAL A 105 22.19 -7.49 -6.36
N ARG A 106 23.13 -8.16 -7.03
CA ARG A 106 23.84 -9.29 -6.42
C ARG A 106 24.66 -8.75 -5.27
N GLN A 107 24.30 -9.09 -4.03
CA GLN A 107 25.08 -8.73 -2.84
C GLN A 107 26.55 -9.10 -3.05
N ARG A 108 27.42 -8.09 -3.06
CA ARG A 108 28.86 -8.28 -2.91
C ARG A 108 29.31 -7.45 -1.71
N GLY A 109 29.09 -7.98 -0.51
CA GLY A 109 29.56 -7.39 0.74
C GLY A 109 28.46 -6.96 1.71
N ASP A 110 28.76 -7.15 2.98
CA ASP A 110 27.88 -7.31 4.14
C ASP A 110 27.34 -6.00 4.75
N ASN A 111 26.90 -5.01 3.96
CA ASN A 111 26.47 -3.72 4.55
C ASN A 111 25.20 -3.07 3.98
N ASP A 112 24.57 -3.63 2.93
CA ASP A 112 23.42 -2.96 2.29
C ASP A 112 22.27 -3.90 1.95
N ALA A 113 21.93 -4.78 2.90
CA ALA A 113 20.85 -5.76 2.76
C ALA A 113 19.47 -5.14 2.47
N TYR A 114 19.28 -3.84 2.71
CA TYR A 114 18.03 -3.13 2.42
C TYR A 114 17.80 -2.87 0.92
N MET A 115 18.88 -2.79 0.13
CA MET A 115 18.84 -2.46 -1.29
C MET A 115 18.96 -3.68 -2.21
N ALA A 116 19.20 -4.86 -1.65
CA ALA A 116 19.28 -6.12 -2.38
C ALA A 116 17.87 -6.59 -2.80
N GLY A 117 17.44 -6.18 -3.99
CA GLY A 117 16.27 -6.76 -4.67
C GLY A 117 16.65 -7.99 -5.48
N GLU A 118 15.80 -9.01 -5.47
CA GLU A 118 15.81 -10.04 -6.52
C GLU A 118 15.30 -9.44 -7.83
N PRO A 119 15.76 -9.90 -9.00
CA PRO A 119 15.26 -9.41 -10.27
C PRO A 119 13.74 -9.59 -10.39
N ALA A 120 13.02 -8.57 -10.83
CA ALA A 120 11.55 -8.59 -10.88
C ALA A 120 11.00 -7.60 -11.91
N ILE A 121 9.78 -7.85 -12.39
CA ILE A 121 8.98 -6.83 -13.09
C ILE A 121 8.09 -6.17 -12.05
N VAL A 122 8.29 -4.87 -11.81
CA VAL A 122 7.53 -4.09 -10.82
C VAL A 122 6.38 -3.36 -11.51
N VAL A 123 5.17 -3.53 -10.97
CA VAL A 123 3.98 -2.77 -11.37
C VAL A 123 3.42 -2.05 -10.15
N ALA A 124 3.56 -0.73 -10.12
CA ALA A 124 3.11 0.08 -9.00
C ALA A 124 1.91 0.93 -9.40
N PHE A 125 0.84 0.83 -8.61
CA PHE A 125 -0.39 1.61 -8.77
C PHE A 125 -0.53 2.62 -7.63
N ARG A 126 -1.09 3.78 -7.96
CA ARG A 126 -1.75 4.66 -6.99
C ARG A 126 -3.16 4.99 -7.44
N GLY A 127 -4.08 5.11 -6.48
CA GLY A 127 -5.29 5.89 -6.68
C GLY A 127 -4.97 7.37 -6.86
N THR A 128 -5.80 8.09 -7.59
CA THR A 128 -5.80 9.56 -7.54
C THR A 128 -6.75 10.01 -6.44
N TYR A 129 -6.27 10.80 -5.47
CA TYR A 129 -7.13 11.59 -4.58
C TYR A 129 -7.84 12.66 -5.41
N SER A 130 -9.02 12.31 -5.95
CA SER A 130 -9.94 13.29 -6.52
C SER A 130 -10.66 14.02 -5.38
N ILE A 131 -11.04 15.29 -5.56
CA ILE A 131 -11.94 16.03 -4.64
C ILE A 131 -13.22 15.21 -4.39
N ALA A 132 -13.61 14.38 -5.35
CA ALA A 132 -14.73 13.46 -5.20
C ALA A 132 -14.42 12.23 -4.32
N ASN A 133 -13.16 11.76 -4.19
CA ASN A 133 -12.80 10.76 -3.16
C ASN A 133 -12.94 11.35 -1.76
N THR A 134 -12.56 12.61 -1.56
CA THR A 134 -12.81 13.32 -0.29
C THR A 134 -14.30 13.45 -0.02
N ILE A 135 -15.12 13.79 -1.03
CA ILE A 135 -16.58 13.84 -0.89
C ILE A 135 -17.16 12.46 -0.59
N VAL A 136 -16.67 11.39 -1.23
CA VAL A 136 -17.12 10.01 -1.00
C VAL A 136 -16.73 9.53 0.40
N ASP A 137 -15.51 9.78 0.86
CA ASP A 137 -15.02 9.44 2.21
C ASP A 137 -15.78 10.21 3.31
N LEU A 138 -16.23 11.43 3.02
CA LEU A 138 -17.09 12.24 3.90
C LEU A 138 -18.59 11.93 3.73
N SER A 139 -18.98 11.16 2.71
CA SER A 139 -20.37 10.80 2.46
C SER A 139 -20.73 9.47 3.12
N THR A 140 -21.91 9.38 3.72
CA THR A 140 -22.45 8.12 4.27
C THR A 140 -23.06 7.23 3.19
N VAL A 141 -22.72 7.43 1.90
CA VAL A 141 -23.33 6.70 0.79
C VAL A 141 -22.65 5.35 0.63
N PRO A 142 -23.37 4.22 0.77
CA PRO A 142 -22.81 2.89 0.63
C PRO A 142 -22.22 2.71 -0.77
N GLN A 143 -20.97 2.26 -0.84
CA GLN A 143 -20.32 1.96 -2.11
C GLN A 143 -20.79 0.61 -2.65
N GLU A 144 -21.12 0.57 -3.95
CA GLU A 144 -21.68 -0.62 -4.59
C GLU A 144 -20.60 -1.69 -4.84
N TYR A 145 -20.93 -2.93 -4.49
CA TYR A 145 -20.16 -4.12 -4.85
C TYR A 145 -20.81 -4.81 -6.05
N VAL A 146 -20.04 -5.08 -7.09
CA VAL A 146 -20.51 -5.68 -8.34
C VAL A 146 -19.85 -7.04 -8.57
N PRO A 147 -20.49 -7.97 -9.30
CA PRO A 147 -19.87 -9.25 -9.65
C PRO A 147 -18.53 -9.06 -10.35
N TYR A 148 -17.51 -9.80 -9.94
CA TYR A 148 -16.21 -9.81 -10.62
C TYR A 148 -16.39 -10.47 -12.00
N PRO A 149 -16.16 -9.74 -13.10
CA PRO A 149 -16.39 -10.27 -14.43
C PRO A 149 -15.34 -11.33 -14.77
N SER A 150 -15.68 -12.23 -15.70
CA SER A 150 -14.70 -13.13 -16.31
C SER A 150 -13.58 -12.28 -16.94
N PRO A 151 -12.30 -12.62 -16.71
CA PRO A 151 -11.18 -11.80 -17.15
C PRO A 151 -11.13 -11.71 -18.69
N ASP A 152 -11.48 -10.55 -19.26
CA ASP A 152 -11.09 -10.23 -20.64
C ASP A 152 -9.58 -10.02 -20.74
N ASN A 153 -8.99 -10.12 -21.94
CA ASN A 153 -7.55 -9.96 -22.13
C ASN A 153 -7.12 -8.48 -22.29
N GLY A 154 -7.99 -7.51 -21.98
CA GLY A 154 -7.72 -6.08 -22.16
C GLY A 154 -7.62 -5.62 -23.63
N GLY A 155 -7.98 -6.46 -24.59
CA GLY A 155 -8.04 -6.17 -26.03
C GLY A 155 -9.48 -6.07 -26.56
N GLU A 156 -9.63 -5.81 -27.86
CA GLU A 156 -10.93 -5.76 -28.55
C GLU A 156 -11.50 -7.15 -28.88
N GLU A 157 -10.70 -8.20 -28.72
CA GLU A 157 -11.13 -9.58 -28.97
C GLU A 157 -12.12 -10.08 -27.90
N PRO A 158 -13.08 -10.95 -28.27
CA PRO A 158 -13.98 -11.57 -27.32
C PRO A 158 -13.18 -12.27 -26.20
N PRO A 159 -13.62 -12.16 -24.92
CA PRO A 159 -12.96 -12.89 -23.85
C PRO A 159 -12.98 -14.39 -24.13
N ASP A 160 -11.83 -15.05 -24.06
CA ASP A 160 -11.78 -16.50 -23.94
C ASP A 160 -12.56 -16.94 -22.70
N GLU A 161 -13.21 -18.10 -22.73
CA GLU A 161 -13.82 -18.66 -21.52
C GLU A 161 -12.73 -18.83 -20.46
N PRO A 162 -12.87 -18.23 -19.27
CA PRO A 162 -11.82 -18.29 -18.27
C PRO A 162 -11.67 -19.73 -17.77
N GLU A 163 -10.42 -20.17 -17.67
CA GLU A 163 -10.05 -21.48 -17.13
C GLU A 163 -10.60 -21.70 -15.71
N HIS A 164 -10.79 -20.62 -14.96
CA HIS A 164 -11.37 -20.62 -13.62
C HIS A 164 -12.38 -19.48 -13.45
N GLN A 165 -13.66 -19.82 -13.24
CA GLN A 165 -14.69 -18.84 -12.87
C GLN A 165 -14.82 -18.77 -11.34
N CYS A 166 -14.72 -17.57 -10.77
CA CYS A 166 -15.16 -17.36 -9.39
C CYS A 166 -16.67 -17.09 -9.38
N THR A 167 -17.43 -17.99 -8.76
CA THR A 167 -18.85 -17.78 -8.49
C THR A 167 -19.02 -16.97 -7.21
N ASN A 168 -19.94 -15.99 -7.23
CA ASN A 168 -20.24 -15.13 -6.07
C ASN A 168 -19.06 -14.27 -5.56
N CYS A 169 -18.05 -14.01 -6.40
CA CYS A 169 -17.05 -12.98 -6.14
C CYS A 169 -17.64 -11.60 -6.46
N THR A 170 -17.64 -10.69 -5.49
CA THR A 170 -17.98 -9.28 -5.71
C THR A 170 -16.80 -8.38 -5.38
N VAL A 171 -16.71 -7.24 -6.05
CA VAL A 171 -15.63 -6.25 -5.89
C VAL A 171 -16.22 -4.85 -5.84
N HIS A 172 -15.52 -3.94 -5.17
CA HIS A 172 -15.91 -2.52 -5.14
C HIS A 172 -15.95 -1.96 -6.55
N MET A 173 -17.09 -1.37 -6.95
CA MET A 173 -17.31 -0.86 -8.30
C MET A 173 -16.22 0.12 -8.74
N GLY A 174 -15.83 1.05 -7.86
CA GLY A 174 -14.74 2.01 -8.13
C GLY A 174 -13.41 1.35 -8.46
N PHE A 175 -12.94 0.39 -7.64
CA PHE A 175 -11.69 -0.33 -7.91
C PHE A 175 -11.74 -1.16 -9.18
N LEU A 176 -12.89 -1.80 -9.47
CA LEU A 176 -13.06 -2.53 -10.72
C LEU A 176 -12.98 -1.59 -11.93
N GLN A 177 -13.61 -0.41 -11.85
CA GLN A 177 -13.56 0.56 -12.93
C GLN A 177 -12.14 1.13 -13.12
N SER A 178 -11.45 1.48 -12.03
CA SER A 178 -10.05 1.91 -12.09
C SER A 178 -9.15 0.84 -12.72
N TRP A 179 -9.34 -0.43 -12.35
CA TRP A 179 -8.62 -1.54 -12.97
C TRP A 179 -8.95 -1.70 -14.46
N LYS A 180 -10.23 -1.64 -14.86
CA LYS A 180 -10.65 -1.71 -16.27
C LYS A 180 -10.02 -0.61 -17.13
N ASN A 181 -9.84 0.58 -16.56
CA ASN A 181 -9.17 1.68 -17.23
C ASN A 181 -7.66 1.41 -17.36
N ALA A 182 -7.00 1.03 -16.25
CA ALA A 182 -5.55 0.82 -16.22
C ALA A 182 -5.10 -0.38 -17.04
N ARG A 183 -5.85 -1.49 -17.01
CA ARG A 183 -5.45 -2.77 -17.59
C ARG A 183 -5.19 -2.70 -19.10
N ARG A 184 -5.85 -1.80 -19.82
CA ARG A 184 -5.63 -1.56 -21.27
C ARG A 184 -4.22 -1.03 -21.57
N LEU A 185 -3.62 -0.31 -20.62
CA LEU A 185 -2.27 0.22 -20.72
C LEU A 185 -1.23 -0.73 -20.14
N VAL A 186 -1.58 -1.42 -19.05
CA VAL A 186 -0.66 -2.29 -18.29
C VAL A 186 -0.48 -3.67 -18.95
N LEU A 187 -1.56 -4.35 -19.35
CA LEU A 187 -1.49 -5.74 -19.80
C LEU A 187 -0.66 -5.95 -21.07
N PRO A 188 -0.76 -5.11 -22.13
CA PRO A 188 0.07 -5.27 -23.32
C PRO A 188 1.58 -5.19 -23.00
N GLN A 189 1.97 -4.23 -22.15
CA GLN A 189 3.36 -4.06 -21.74
C GLN A 189 3.84 -5.22 -20.87
N LEU A 190 3.01 -5.66 -19.92
CA LEU A 190 3.35 -6.79 -19.05
C LEU A 190 3.54 -8.09 -19.84
N ARG A 191 2.71 -8.35 -20.86
CA ARG A 191 2.88 -9.50 -21.77
C ARG A 191 4.22 -9.44 -22.49
N GLN A 192 4.59 -8.28 -23.03
CA GLN A 192 5.87 -8.10 -23.71
C GLN A 192 7.05 -8.33 -22.76
N LEU A 193 7.00 -7.78 -21.54
CA LEU A 193 8.06 -7.95 -20.54
C LEU A 193 8.17 -9.39 -20.06
N ARG A 194 7.05 -10.11 -19.93
CA ARG A 194 7.07 -11.54 -19.59
C ARG A 194 7.77 -12.40 -20.64
N LEU A 195 7.69 -12.02 -21.92
CA LEU A 195 8.44 -12.67 -22.99
C LEU A 195 9.94 -12.34 -22.93
N GLN A 196 10.28 -11.09 -22.56
CA GLN A 196 11.69 -10.64 -22.45
C GLN A 196 12.39 -11.17 -21.19
N TYR A 197 11.66 -11.27 -20.08
CA TYR A 197 12.17 -11.67 -18.77
C TYR A 197 11.36 -12.86 -18.20
N PRO A 198 11.46 -14.05 -18.81
CA PRO A 198 10.61 -15.18 -18.46
C PRO A 198 10.83 -15.70 -17.02
N SER A 199 12.03 -15.49 -16.46
CA SER A 199 12.36 -15.88 -15.09
C SER A 199 12.01 -14.82 -14.04
N TYR A 200 11.62 -13.61 -14.43
CA TYR A 200 11.38 -12.52 -13.48
C TYR A 200 9.95 -12.65 -12.91
N PRO A 201 9.78 -12.72 -11.59
CA PRO A 201 8.47 -12.62 -10.97
C PRO A 201 7.87 -11.23 -11.22
N VAL A 202 6.53 -11.16 -11.25
CA VAL A 202 5.81 -9.89 -11.27
C VAL A 202 5.52 -9.49 -9.83
N GLN A 203 6.05 -8.36 -9.40
CA GLN A 203 5.74 -7.75 -8.12
C GLN A 203 4.76 -6.61 -8.34
N GLN A 204 3.58 -6.74 -7.75
CA GLN A 204 2.55 -5.72 -7.80
C GLN A 204 2.41 -5.06 -6.44
N GLY A 205 2.32 -3.73 -6.43
CA GLY A 205 1.94 -2.94 -5.26
C GLY A 205 0.92 -1.88 -5.64
N ALA A 206 -0.01 -1.59 -4.72
CA ALA A 206 -1.01 -0.56 -4.89
C ALA A 206 -1.20 0.22 -3.59
N ILE A 207 -1.37 1.53 -3.69
CA ILE A 207 -1.85 2.39 -2.61
C ILE A 207 -3.12 3.11 -3.04
N ALA A 208 -4.11 3.13 -2.15
CA ALA A 208 -5.37 3.86 -2.34
C ALA A 208 -5.26 5.26 -1.72
#